data_AF-A0A9Q0PHT2-F1
#
_entry.id   AF-A0A9Q0PHT2-F1
#
_cell.length_a   1.000
_cell.length_b   1.000
_cell.length_c   1.000
_cell.angle_alpha   90.00
_cell.angle_beta   90.00
_cell.angle_gamma   90.00
#
_symmetry.space_group_name_H-M   'P 1'
#
loop_
_entity.id
_entity.type
_entity.pdbx_description
1 polymer ?
#
loop_
_entity_poly.entity_id
_entity_poly.type
_entity_poly.pdbx_seq_one_letter_code
_entity_poly.pdbx_strand_id
1 'polypeptide(L)'
;MCKATKHQYRDGLHAWQEATIDDLVFPNYVWHVRDSNGLPLDNNLKRYYGKAPAVVELCVQAGAPVPDQYRSMMRLDVVPPDRDEVDLVA
;
A
#
# COMPACT_ATOMS: atom_id res chain seq x y z
N MET A 1 -11.71 -18.81 25.18
CA MET A 1 -11.43 -18.28 26.54
C MET A 1 -10.12 -17.50 26.48
N CYS A 2 -10.13 -16.20 26.82
CA CYS A 2 -8.97 -15.32 26.72
C CYS A 2 -7.91 -15.70 27.77
N LYS A 3 -6.63 -15.80 27.39
CA LYS A 3 -5.52 -16.29 28.25
C LYS A 3 -4.52 -15.20 28.67
N ALA A 4 -4.85 -13.93 28.46
CA ALA A 4 -3.96 -12.83 28.83
C ALA A 4 -3.83 -12.66 30.37
N THR A 5 -2.69 -12.14 30.83
CA THR A 5 -2.41 -11.88 32.25
C THR A 5 -3.47 -10.97 32.87
N LYS A 6 -4.01 -11.35 34.05
CA LYS A 6 -5.10 -10.65 34.77
C LYS A 6 -6.45 -10.56 34.03
N HIS A 7 -6.74 -11.43 33.05
CA HIS A 7 -8.03 -11.40 32.32
C HIS A 7 -9.26 -11.49 33.25
N GLN A 8 -9.14 -12.16 34.40
CA GLN A 8 -10.20 -12.30 35.40
C GLN A 8 -10.66 -10.98 36.03
N TYR A 9 -9.84 -9.93 36.00
CA TYR A 9 -10.22 -8.60 36.53
C TYR A 9 -10.91 -7.72 35.47
N ARG A 10 -10.76 -8.06 34.18
CA ARG A 10 -11.29 -7.26 33.08
C ARG A 10 -12.69 -7.71 32.63
N ASP A 11 -13.14 -8.88 33.09
CA ASP A 11 -14.46 -9.53 32.88
C ASP A 11 -15.21 -9.11 31.61
N GLY A 12 -14.46 -9.03 30.51
CA GLY A 12 -14.93 -8.52 29.23
C GLY A 12 -15.32 -9.68 28.34
N LEU A 13 -16.44 -9.54 27.63
CA LEU A 13 -16.76 -10.44 26.54
C LEU A 13 -15.77 -10.20 25.39
N HIS A 14 -14.97 -11.21 25.06
CA HIS A 14 -14.09 -11.19 23.90
C HIS A 14 -14.63 -12.17 22.87
N ALA A 15 -14.95 -11.67 21.68
CA ALA A 15 -15.23 -12.48 20.51
C ALA A 15 -14.00 -12.55 19.61
N TRP A 16 -13.84 -13.66 18.92
CA TRP A 16 -12.95 -13.71 17.76
C TRP A 16 -13.64 -12.98 16.61
N GLN A 17 -12.89 -12.12 15.93
CA GLN A 17 -13.30 -11.56 14.65
C GLN A 17 -12.27 -11.97 13.59
N GLU A 18 -12.70 -12.04 12.34
CA GLU A 18 -11.79 -12.18 11.23
C GLU A 18 -10.91 -10.93 11.15
N ALA A 19 -9.59 -11.13 11.16
CA ALA A 19 -8.65 -10.02 11.09
C ALA A 19 -8.56 -9.51 9.65
N THR A 20 -8.60 -8.19 9.49
CA THR A 20 -8.32 -7.50 8.24
C THR A 20 -6.84 -7.12 8.16
N ILE A 21 -6.39 -6.68 6.99
CA ILE A 21 -5.02 -6.19 6.86
C ILE A 21 -4.75 -4.98 7.76
N ASP A 22 -5.76 -4.15 8.01
CA ASP A 22 -5.67 -2.96 8.86
C ASP A 22 -5.45 -3.32 10.35
N ASP A 23 -5.83 -4.54 10.76
CA ASP A 23 -5.60 -5.05 12.12
C ASP A 23 -4.15 -5.52 12.34
N LEU A 24 -3.41 -5.82 11.26
CA LEU A 24 -2.01 -6.28 11.29
C LEU A 24 -1.02 -5.17 10.92
N VAL A 25 -1.35 -4.38 9.91
CA VAL A 25 -0.48 -3.34 9.35
C VAL A 25 -1.31 -2.07 9.26
N PHE A 26 -0.97 -1.08 10.10
CA PHE A 26 -1.63 0.21 10.07
C PHE A 26 -1.58 0.79 8.65
N PRO A 27 -2.66 1.46 8.17
CA PRO A 27 -2.71 1.96 6.81
C PRO A 27 -1.59 2.98 6.55
N ASN A 28 -0.53 2.49 5.89
CA ASN A 28 0.56 3.29 5.38
C ASN A 28 0.57 3.16 3.86
N TYR A 29 0.31 4.26 3.16
CA TYR A 29 0.23 4.28 1.71
C TYR A 29 1.50 4.86 1.11
N VAL A 30 2.08 4.12 0.17
CA VAL A 30 3.31 4.49 -0.55
C VAL A 30 2.99 4.71 -2.03
N TRP A 31 3.88 5.43 -2.72
CA TRP A 31 3.80 5.57 -4.17
C TRP A 31 4.19 4.25 -4.83
N HIS A 32 3.41 3.84 -5.83
CA HIS A 32 3.69 2.65 -6.61
C HIS A 32 4.92 2.86 -7.50
N VAL A 33 5.87 1.93 -7.46
CA VAL A 33 7.06 1.92 -8.32
C VAL A 33 6.82 0.94 -9.47
N ARG A 34 6.67 1.46 -10.68
CA ARG A 34 6.36 0.66 -11.88
C ARG A 34 7.51 -0.27 -12.28
N ASP A 35 8.75 0.20 -12.15
CA ASP A 35 9.96 -0.57 -12.42
C ASP A 35 10.95 -0.39 -11.26
N SER A 36 11.18 -1.45 -10.49
CA SER A 36 12.09 -1.44 -9.35
C SER A 36 13.57 -1.32 -9.77
N ASN A 37 13.89 -1.62 -11.03
CA ASN A 37 15.23 -1.44 -11.60
C ASN A 37 15.38 -0.11 -12.36
N GLY A 38 14.28 0.65 -12.47
CA GLY A 38 14.23 1.92 -13.19
C GLY A 38 14.77 3.09 -12.38
N LEU A 39 14.51 4.30 -12.88
CA LEU A 39 14.88 5.52 -12.18
C LEU A 39 14.09 5.67 -10.87
N PRO A 40 14.71 6.21 -9.80
CA PRO A 40 13.99 6.55 -8.59
C PRO A 40 12.86 7.54 -8.86
N LEU A 41 11.76 7.41 -8.11
CA LEU A 41 10.63 8.34 -8.16
C LEU A 41 11.09 9.78 -7.93
N ASP A 42 10.51 10.70 -8.71
CA ASP A 42 10.73 12.14 -8.59
C ASP A 42 9.52 12.79 -7.90
N ASN A 43 9.79 13.63 -6.91
CA ASN A 43 8.73 14.34 -6.19
C ASN A 43 7.96 15.33 -7.10
N ASN A 44 8.59 15.84 -8.17
CA ASN A 44 7.93 16.68 -9.18
C ASN A 44 6.88 15.89 -9.98
N LEU A 45 7.06 14.58 -10.11
CA LEU A 45 6.19 13.68 -10.86
C LEU A 45 5.11 13.00 -9.99
N LYS A 46 5.06 13.28 -8.68
CA LYS A 46 4.17 12.58 -7.74
C LYS A 46 2.68 12.58 -8.14
N ARG A 47 2.23 13.57 -8.93
CA ARG A 47 0.84 13.65 -9.41
C ARG A 47 0.48 12.56 -10.42
N TYR A 48 1.47 11.93 -11.05
CA TYR A 48 1.30 10.88 -12.05
C TYR A 48 1.36 9.47 -11.44
N TYR A 49 1.98 9.32 -10.28
CA TYR A 49 2.12 8.02 -9.63
C TYR A 49 0.81 7.58 -8.96
N GLY A 50 0.55 6.28 -9.00
CA GLY A 50 -0.46 5.64 -8.18
C GLY A 50 0.05 5.36 -6.77
N LYS A 51 -0.84 4.91 -5.89
CA LYS A 51 -0.51 4.52 -4.52
C LYS A 51 -1.01 3.11 -4.21
N ALA A 52 -0.40 2.48 -3.22
CA ALA A 52 -0.86 1.23 -2.62
C ALA A 52 -0.50 1.21 -1.13
N PRO A 53 -1.18 0.37 -0.31
CA PRO A 53 -0.68 0.05 1.01
C PRO A 53 0.74 -0.50 0.94
N ALA A 54 1.61 -0.14 1.87
CA ALA A 54 3.03 -0.50 1.86
C ALA A 54 3.25 -2.02 1.76
N VAL A 55 2.43 -2.81 2.45
CA VAL A 55 2.47 -4.28 2.38
C VAL A 55 2.10 -4.81 1.00
N VAL A 56 1.14 -4.18 0.32
CA VAL A 56 0.71 -4.56 -1.03
C VAL A 56 1.82 -4.23 -2.03
N GLU A 57 2.40 -3.03 -1.96
CA GLU A 57 3.51 -2.63 -2.81
C GLU A 57 4.71 -3.58 -2.64
N LEU A 58 5.06 -3.92 -1.40
CA LEU A 58 6.15 -4.85 -1.10
C LEU A 58 5.91 -6.24 -1.73
N CYS A 59 4.70 -6.79 -1.60
CA CYS A 59 4.35 -8.07 -2.20
C CYS A 59 4.36 -8.04 -3.73
N VAL A 60 3.84 -6.97 -4.33
CA VAL A 60 3.84 -6.79 -5.80
C VAL A 60 5.26 -6.69 -6.33
N GLN A 61 6.14 -5.93 -5.67
CA GLN A 61 7.57 -5.87 -6.03
C GLN A 61 8.27 -7.22 -5.91
N ALA A 62 7.81 -8.09 -5.01
CA ALA A 62 8.27 -9.48 -4.89
C ALA A 62 7.68 -10.44 -5.95
N GLY A 63 6.88 -9.93 -6.90
CA GLY A 63 6.30 -10.70 -8.00
C GLY A 63 4.89 -11.22 -7.76
N ALA A 64 4.24 -10.84 -6.67
CA ALA A 64 2.82 -11.16 -6.47
C ALA A 64 1.94 -10.41 -7.49
N PRO A 65 0.82 -10.99 -7.95
CA PRO A 65 -0.12 -10.28 -8.81
C PRO A 65 -0.74 -9.09 -8.06
N VAL A 66 -1.03 -8.01 -8.78
CA VAL A 66 -1.71 -6.85 -8.21
C VAL A 66 -3.14 -7.23 -7.80
N PRO A 67 -3.54 -7.04 -6.54
CA PRO A 67 -4.92 -7.32 -6.11
C PRO A 67 -5.91 -6.36 -6.77
N ASP A 68 -7.06 -6.88 -7.23
CA ASP A 68 -8.08 -6.10 -7.95
C ASP A 68 -8.56 -4.88 -7.17
N GLN A 69 -8.70 -5.01 -5.85
CA GLN A 69 -9.11 -3.93 -4.95
C GLN A 69 -8.16 -2.72 -4.93
N TYR A 70 -6.89 -2.89 -5.30
CA TYR A 70 -5.89 -1.81 -5.32
C TYR A 70 -5.46 -1.42 -6.74
N ARG A 71 -5.91 -2.16 -7.78
CA ARG A 71 -5.48 -1.97 -9.17
C ARG A 71 -5.71 -0.55 -9.69
N SER A 72 -6.88 0.03 -9.39
CA SER A 72 -7.22 1.41 -9.77
C SER A 72 -6.39 2.45 -9.01
N MET A 73 -6.10 2.20 -7.73
CA MET A 73 -5.31 3.10 -6.90
C MET A 73 -3.84 3.18 -7.35
N MET A 74 -3.32 2.06 -7.87
CA MET A 74 -1.94 1.95 -8.38
C MET A 74 -1.72 2.62 -9.75
N ARG A 75 -2.80 3.07 -10.43
CA ARG A 75 -2.74 3.83 -11.71
C ARG A 75 -1.83 3.19 -12.76
N LEU A 76 -1.95 1.87 -12.93
CA LEU A 76 -1.09 1.08 -13.83
C LEU A 76 -1.21 1.49 -15.31
N ASP A 77 -2.31 2.16 -15.65
CA ASP A 77 -2.64 2.70 -16.97
C ASP A 77 -2.06 4.10 -17.23
N VAL A 78 -1.48 4.76 -16.21
CA VAL A 78 -0.84 6.06 -16.36
C VAL A 78 0.65 5.89 -16.70
N VAL A 79 1.09 6.59 -17.74
CA VAL A 79 2.51 6.72 -18.08
C VAL A 79 2.98 8.09 -17.57
N PRO A 80 3.84 8.14 -16.53
CA PRO A 80 4.47 9.38 -16.10
C PRO A 80 5.36 9.93 -17.22
N PRO A 81 5.42 11.25 -17.45
CA PRO A 81 6.39 11.84 -18.35
C PRO A 81 7.82 11.65 -17.81
N ASP A 82 8.80 11.72 -18.70
CA ASP A 82 10.20 11.77 -18.30
C ASP A 82 10.52 13.09 -17.57
N ARG A 83 11.65 13.14 -16.86
CA ARG A 83 12.01 14.28 -16.00
C ARG A 83 12.20 15.59 -16.76
N ASP A 84 12.67 15.51 -17.99
CA ASP A 84 12.86 16.63 -18.92
C ASP A 84 11.58 17.00 -19.69
N GLU A 85 10.56 16.16 -19.65
CA GLU A 85 9.28 16.40 -20.32
C GLU A 85 8.23 17.04 -19.40
N VAL A 86 8.49 17.11 -18.08
CA VAL A 86 7.50 17.55 -17.07
C VAL A 86 6.89 18.92 -17.40
N ASP A 87 7.72 19.86 -17.84
CA ASP A 87 7.30 21.22 -18.16
C ASP A 87 6.49 21.30 -19.47
N LEU A 88 6.54 20.27 -20.32
CA LEU A 88 5.79 20.19 -21.58
C LEU A 88 4.35 19.72 -21.38
N VAL A 89 4.04 19.12 -20.23
CA VAL A 89 2.74 18.51 -19.88
C VAL A 89 2.13 19.13 -18.61
N ALA A 90 2.67 20.25 -18.14
CA ALA A 90 2.23 20.95 -16.94
C ALA A 90 1.07 21.94 -17.15
#